data_AF-A0A2V7GWP0-F1
#
_entry.id   AF-A0A2V7GWP0-F1
#
_cell.length_a   1.000
_cell.length_b   1.000
_cell.length_c   1.000
_cell.angle_alpha   90.00
_cell.angle_beta   90.00
_cell.angle_gamma   90.00
#
_symmetry.space_group_name_H-M   'P 1'
#
loop_
_entity.id
_entity.type
_entity.pdbx_description
1 polymer ?
#
loop_
_entity_poly.entity_id
_entity_poly.type
_entity_poly.pdbx_seq_one_letter_code
_entity_poly.pdbx_strand_id
1 'polypeptide(L)'
;MSCRACGSAVPATAKFCHKCGANLKAELPAAAWRVGLPWGIAGAAVGALLTALVLRSGAGRGATNEVQASFGSPLPAPDISQMSPEERASRLFNRVMVLAQADKQDSVSFFLPMAIGAYQQLPALDNDARYHVGLLQLAGGNTTPALAEADTILTSTPTHLFGFVLRAQAYHQLGDRAKERRAYAAFLKNAPAERARNRPEYNDHKTFLDAFHQEAVRRQSAAPR
;
A
#
# COMPACT_ATOMS: atom_id res chain seq x y z
N MET A 1 7.55 -19.69 -24.57
CA MET A 1 8.70 -18.74 -24.57
C MET A 1 9.23 -18.61 -23.15
N SER A 2 10.45 -18.13 -22.93
CA SER A 2 11.01 -17.95 -21.58
C SER A 2 11.02 -16.49 -21.16
N CYS A 3 10.69 -16.21 -19.91
CA CYS A 3 10.80 -14.86 -19.36
C CYS A 3 12.25 -14.41 -19.33
N ARG A 4 12.58 -13.25 -19.91
CA ARG A 4 13.96 -12.71 -19.92
C ARG A 4 14.45 -12.25 -18.54
N ALA A 5 13.55 -12.00 -17.60
CA ALA A 5 13.91 -11.55 -16.25
C ALA A 5 14.23 -12.71 -15.29
N CYS A 6 13.60 -13.87 -15.43
CA CYS A 6 13.74 -14.97 -14.46
C CYS A 6 13.86 -16.38 -15.08
N GLY A 7 13.80 -16.50 -16.41
CA GLY A 7 14.00 -17.74 -17.14
C GLY A 7 12.81 -18.71 -17.16
N SER A 8 11.70 -18.43 -16.47
CA SER A 8 10.56 -19.36 -16.42
C SER A 8 9.85 -19.51 -17.77
N ALA A 9 9.38 -20.72 -18.07
CA ALA A 9 8.50 -20.95 -19.21
C ALA A 9 7.18 -20.18 -19.02
N VAL A 10 6.78 -19.42 -20.04
CA VAL A 10 5.54 -18.65 -20.07
C VAL A 10 4.77 -18.91 -21.38
N PRO A 11 3.41 -18.94 -21.35
CA PRO A 11 2.59 -19.02 -22.54
C PRO A 11 2.85 -17.84 -23.49
N ALA A 12 2.80 -18.08 -24.80
CA ALA A 12 3.06 -17.03 -25.80
C ALA A 12 2.03 -15.87 -25.76
N THR A 13 0.85 -16.11 -25.19
CA THR A 13 -0.23 -15.12 -25.04
C THR A 13 -0.15 -14.30 -23.76
N ALA A 14 0.76 -14.60 -22.84
CA ALA A 14 0.87 -13.93 -21.55
C ALA A 14 1.46 -12.51 -21.71
N LYS A 15 0.80 -11.49 -21.16
CA LYS A 15 1.33 -10.11 -21.09
C LYS A 15 2.39 -9.95 -20.00
N PHE A 16 2.31 -10.76 -18.94
CA PHE A 16 3.19 -10.72 -17.78
C PHE A 16 3.63 -12.13 -17.38
N CYS A 17 4.81 -12.25 -16.77
CA CYS A 17 5.29 -13.52 -16.23
C CYS A 17 4.55 -13.87 -14.94
N HIS A 18 3.91 -15.04 -14.89
CA HIS A 18 3.21 -15.53 -13.69
C HIS A 18 4.15 -15.83 -12.51
N LYS A 19 5.45 -16.03 -12.77
CA LYS A 19 6.45 -16.38 -11.74
C LYS A 19 7.11 -15.16 -11.10
N CYS A 20 7.43 -14.12 -11.87
CA CYS A 20 8.15 -12.93 -11.37
C CYS A 20 7.49 -11.58 -11.65
N GLY A 21 6.34 -11.55 -12.34
CA GLY A 21 5.60 -10.32 -12.63
C GLY A 21 6.17 -9.46 -13.77
N ALA A 22 7.29 -9.84 -14.39
CA ALA A 22 7.89 -9.04 -15.46
C ALA A 22 6.96 -8.88 -16.68
N ASN A 23 6.84 -7.65 -17.18
CA ASN A 23 6.09 -7.35 -18.40
C ASN A 23 6.84 -7.91 -19.62
N LEU A 24 6.20 -8.82 -20.34
CA LEU A 24 6.80 -9.52 -21.47
C LEU A 24 6.77 -8.69 -22.77
N LYS A 25 6.10 -7.54 -22.76
CA LYS A 25 5.98 -6.60 -23.88
C LYS A 25 6.82 -5.33 -23.73
N ALA A 26 7.54 -5.15 -22.61
CA ALA A 26 8.41 -3.99 -22.45
C ALA A 26 9.70 -4.21 -23.26
N GLU A 27 9.80 -3.57 -24.42
CA GLU A 27 11.09 -3.35 -25.06
C GLU A 27 11.88 -2.37 -24.18
N LEU A 28 13.01 -2.82 -23.63
CA LEU A 28 13.97 -1.89 -23.02
C LEU A 28 14.37 -0.89 -24.11
N PRO A 29 14.21 0.43 -23.93
CA PRO A 29 14.87 1.36 -24.81
C PRO A 29 16.37 1.09 -24.67
N ALA A 30 17.01 0.64 -25.76
CA ALA A 30 18.45 0.73 -25.87
C ALA A 30 18.79 2.21 -25.69
N ALA A 31 19.38 2.55 -24.55
CA ALA A 31 19.93 3.88 -24.32
C ALA A 31 21.17 4.04 -25.21
N ALA A 32 20.94 4.15 -26.51
CA ALA A 32 21.89 4.71 -27.45
C ALA A 32 21.90 6.21 -27.19
N TRP A 33 22.83 6.65 -26.34
CA TRP A 33 23.18 8.06 -26.23
C TRP A 33 23.84 8.46 -27.55
N ARG A 34 23.02 8.73 -28.58
CA ARG A 34 23.47 9.48 -29.75
C ARG A 34 23.51 10.94 -29.34
N VAL A 35 24.70 11.39 -28.98
CA VAL A 35 25.01 12.82 -28.84
C VAL A 35 24.86 13.45 -30.22
N GLY A 36 23.86 14.32 -30.36
CA GLY A 36 23.60 15.08 -31.57
C GLY A 36 23.07 16.48 -31.25
N LEU A 37 23.95 17.48 -31.41
CA LEU A 37 23.68 18.92 -31.60
C LEU A 37 23.33 19.80 -30.37
N PRO A 38 23.49 21.14 -30.43
CA PRO A 38 24.78 21.85 -30.35
C PRO A 38 24.78 22.86 -29.18
N TRP A 39 24.91 22.41 -27.94
CA TRP A 39 25.23 23.28 -26.79
C TRP A 39 26.43 22.72 -25.99
N GLY A 40 27.35 22.05 -26.69
CA GLY A 40 28.41 21.23 -26.11
C GLY A 40 29.61 21.97 -25.52
N ILE A 41 29.62 23.30 -25.42
CA ILE A 41 30.82 24.04 -24.99
C ILE A 41 30.76 24.47 -23.51
N ALA A 42 29.57 24.49 -22.88
CA ALA A 42 29.46 24.88 -21.46
C ALA A 42 29.68 23.72 -20.45
N GLY A 43 29.58 22.45 -20.89
CA GLY A 43 29.68 21.28 -19.98
C GLY A 43 31.10 20.71 -19.80
N ALA A 44 32.01 20.94 -20.75
CA ALA A 44 33.33 20.31 -20.75
C ALA A 44 34.29 20.87 -19.68
N ALA A 45 34.18 22.16 -19.34
CA ALA A 45 35.02 22.78 -18.33
C ALA A 45 34.66 22.37 -16.89
N VAL A 46 33.36 22.17 -16.61
CA VAL A 46 32.88 21.77 -15.27
C VAL A 46 33.20 20.30 -14.99
N GLY A 47 33.07 19.41 -15.98
CA GLY A 47 33.43 18.00 -15.85
C GLY A 47 34.93 17.80 -15.56
N ALA A 48 35.81 18.55 -16.24
CA ALA A 48 37.25 18.49 -15.99
C ALA A 48 37.63 18.99 -14.59
N LEU A 49 36.98 20.06 -14.10
CA LEU A 49 37.25 20.62 -12.77
C LEU A 49 36.83 19.70 -11.63
N LEU A 50 35.65 19.05 -11.76
CA LEU A 50 35.15 18.08 -10.77
C LEU A 50 36.02 16.82 -10.72
N THR A 51 36.53 16.37 -11.87
CA THR A 51 37.41 15.18 -11.94
C THR A 51 38.77 15.45 -11.29
N ALA A 52 39.33 16.65 -11.46
CA ALA A 52 40.59 17.05 -10.84
C ALA A 52 40.47 17.22 -9.31
N LEU A 53 39.31 17.63 -8.79
CA LEU A 53 39.08 17.81 -7.35
C LEU A 53 38.96 16.47 -6.60
N VAL A 54 38.36 15.46 -7.23
CA VAL A 54 38.26 14.09 -6.69
C VAL A 54 39.64 13.41 -6.65
N LEU A 55 40.46 13.59 -7.68
CA LEU A 55 41.80 13.00 -7.75
C LEU A 55 42.80 13.60 -6.74
N ARG A 56 42.58 14.85 -6.29
CA ARG A 56 43.46 15.52 -5.32
C ARG A 56 43.12 15.23 -3.85
N SER A 57 41.96 14.65 -3.57
CA SER A 57 41.42 14.45 -2.22
C SER A 57 41.36 12.97 -1.79
N GLY A 58 41.78 12.04 -2.65
CA GLY A 58 41.58 10.59 -2.49
C GLY A 58 42.83 9.78 -2.14
N ALA A 59 43.73 10.28 -1.30
CA ALA A 59 44.78 9.44 -0.70
C ALA A 59 44.23 8.74 0.56
N GLY A 60 43.40 7.72 0.33
CA GLY A 60 42.84 6.88 1.39
C GLY A 60 42.43 5.53 0.82
N ARG A 61 43.34 4.55 0.90
CA ARG A 61 43.08 3.15 0.52
C ARG A 61 42.03 2.56 1.48
N GLY A 62 40.77 2.54 1.06
CA GLY A 62 39.70 1.75 1.66
C GLY A 62 39.39 0.55 0.77
N ALA A 63 39.61 -0.66 1.29
CA ALA A 63 39.32 -1.92 0.62
C ALA A 63 37.86 -1.96 0.13
N THR A 64 37.67 -2.24 -1.15
CA THR A 64 36.36 -2.57 -1.72
C THR A 64 35.95 -3.95 -1.20
N ASN A 65 35.14 -3.98 -0.13
CA ASN A 65 34.32 -5.14 0.15
C ASN A 65 33.25 -5.20 -0.93
N GLU A 66 33.41 -6.12 -1.88
CA GLU A 66 32.31 -6.59 -2.71
C GLU A 66 31.25 -7.19 -1.77
N VAL A 67 30.21 -6.42 -1.48
CA VAL A 67 28.99 -6.97 -0.87
C VAL A 67 28.31 -7.79 -1.97
N GLN A 68 28.69 -9.04 -2.05
CA GLN A 68 27.98 -10.07 -2.79
C GLN A 68 26.58 -10.16 -2.19
N ALA A 69 25.61 -9.52 -2.85
CA ALA A 69 24.21 -9.63 -2.48
C ALA A 69 23.80 -11.11 -2.64
N SER A 70 23.82 -11.84 -1.53
CA SER A 70 23.14 -13.13 -1.45
C SER A 70 21.66 -12.87 -1.61
N PHE A 71 21.16 -13.08 -2.82
CA PHE A 71 19.74 -13.28 -3.06
C PHE A 71 19.36 -14.56 -2.32
N GLY A 72 18.92 -14.43 -1.07
CA GLY A 72 18.28 -15.52 -0.36
C GLY A 72 17.20 -16.10 -1.26
N SER A 73 17.20 -17.42 -1.41
CA SER A 73 16.18 -18.11 -2.20
C SER A 73 14.80 -17.57 -1.81
N PRO A 74 13.93 -17.20 -2.77
CA PRO A 74 12.59 -16.78 -2.41
C PRO A 74 11.96 -17.95 -1.67
N LEU A 75 11.62 -17.75 -0.39
CA LEU A 75 10.78 -18.70 0.32
C LEU A 75 9.54 -18.94 -0.56
N PRO A 76 9.15 -20.20 -0.80
CA PRO A 76 7.95 -20.47 -1.58
C PRO A 76 6.78 -19.70 -0.95
N ALA A 77 6.01 -19.03 -1.81
CA ALA A 77 4.80 -18.35 -1.36
C ALA A 77 3.92 -19.39 -0.63
N PRO A 78 3.36 -19.06 0.55
CA PRO A 78 2.47 -19.96 1.25
C PRO A 78 1.34 -20.42 0.34
N ASP A 79 1.06 -21.72 0.31
CA ASP A 79 -0.09 -22.25 -0.42
C ASP A 79 -1.38 -21.86 0.31
N ILE A 80 -2.16 -20.99 -0.32
CA ILE A 80 -3.44 -20.48 0.20
C ILE A 80 -4.65 -21.23 -0.37
N SER A 81 -4.44 -22.21 -1.25
CA SER A 81 -5.53 -22.94 -1.92
C SER A 81 -6.29 -23.87 -0.98
N GLN A 82 -5.64 -24.33 0.09
CA GLN A 82 -6.21 -25.23 1.10
C GLN A 82 -6.81 -24.49 2.32
N MET A 83 -6.75 -23.16 2.35
CA MET A 83 -7.33 -22.36 3.44
C MET A 83 -8.84 -22.19 3.27
N SER A 84 -9.54 -21.96 4.38
CA SER A 84 -10.92 -21.47 4.31
C SER A 84 -10.98 -20.12 3.56
N PRO A 85 -12.13 -19.77 2.95
CA PRO A 85 -12.31 -18.47 2.30
C PRO A 85 -11.95 -17.27 3.20
N GLU A 86 -12.34 -17.34 4.47
CA GLU A 86 -12.09 -16.32 5.49
C GLU A 86 -10.59 -16.19 5.78
N GLU A 87 -9.90 -17.30 6.08
CA GLU A 87 -8.46 -17.29 6.34
C GLU A 87 -7.66 -16.79 5.13
N ARG A 88 -8.07 -17.17 3.92
CA ARG A 88 -7.47 -16.68 2.68
C ARG A 88 -7.62 -15.17 2.54
N ALA A 89 -8.81 -14.63 2.80
CA ALA A 89 -9.08 -13.19 2.77
C ALA A 89 -8.24 -12.44 3.82
N SER A 90 -8.20 -12.93 5.07
CA SER A 90 -7.41 -12.32 6.15
C SER A 90 -5.90 -12.36 5.86
N ARG A 91 -5.38 -13.44 5.27
CA ARG A 91 -3.97 -13.54 4.85
C ARG A 91 -3.60 -12.49 3.81
N LEU A 92 -4.42 -12.37 2.77
CA LEU A 92 -4.21 -11.39 1.71
C LEU A 92 -4.38 -9.95 2.22
N PHE A 93 -5.35 -9.72 3.11
CA PHE A 93 -5.52 -8.45 3.81
C PHE A 93 -4.25 -8.04 4.55
N ASN A 94 -3.75 -8.91 5.45
CA ASN A 94 -2.54 -8.65 6.22
C ASN A 94 -1.33 -8.39 5.32
N ARG A 95 -1.22 -9.13 4.21
CA ARG A 95 -0.16 -8.92 3.23
C ARG A 95 -0.21 -7.52 2.63
N VAL A 96 -1.38 -7.07 2.18
CA VAL A 96 -1.55 -5.73 1.60
C VAL A 96 -1.27 -4.65 2.65
N MET A 97 -1.81 -4.78 3.86
CA MET A 97 -1.61 -3.78 4.91
C MET A 97 -0.15 -3.62 5.33
N VAL A 98 0.59 -4.73 5.47
CA VAL A 98 2.05 -4.68 5.76
C VAL A 98 2.82 -4.01 4.62
N LEU A 99 2.47 -4.28 3.37
CA LEU A 99 3.11 -3.67 2.21
C LEU A 99 2.81 -2.17 2.12
N ALA A 100 1.56 -1.78 2.37
CA ALA A 100 1.15 -0.38 2.38
C ALA A 100 1.87 0.40 3.49
N GLN A 101 1.98 -0.17 4.68
CA GLN A 101 2.73 0.43 5.79
C GLN A 101 4.23 0.58 5.48
N ALA A 102 4.80 -0.35 4.70
CA ALA A 102 6.18 -0.29 4.24
C ALA A 102 6.40 0.55 2.97
N ASP A 103 5.38 1.31 2.54
CA ASP A 103 5.38 2.16 1.34
C ASP A 103 5.73 1.42 0.02
N LYS A 104 5.36 0.14 -0.07
CA LYS A 104 5.62 -0.71 -1.25
C LYS A 104 4.45 -0.72 -2.22
N GLN A 105 4.12 0.44 -2.79
CA GLN A 105 2.91 0.64 -3.61
C GLN A 105 2.82 -0.26 -4.86
N ASP A 106 3.94 -0.59 -5.50
CA ASP A 106 3.96 -1.55 -6.61
C ASP A 106 3.47 -2.94 -6.15
N SER A 107 3.85 -3.35 -4.93
CA SER A 107 3.41 -4.61 -4.36
C SER A 107 1.96 -4.55 -3.88
N VAL A 108 1.52 -3.42 -3.31
CA VAL A 108 0.09 -3.19 -2.99
C VAL A 108 -0.76 -3.37 -4.24
N SER A 109 -0.40 -2.71 -5.33
CA SER A 109 -1.11 -2.77 -6.62
C SER A 109 -1.20 -4.20 -7.17
N PHE A 110 -0.16 -5.01 -6.95
CA PHE A 110 -0.14 -6.41 -7.35
C PHE A 110 -1.11 -7.27 -6.50
N PHE A 111 -1.08 -7.13 -5.17
CA PHE A 111 -1.86 -7.99 -4.27
C PHE A 111 -3.31 -7.54 -4.04
N LEU A 112 -3.61 -6.27 -4.25
CA LEU A 112 -4.91 -5.67 -3.92
C LEU A 112 -6.10 -6.32 -4.64
N PRO A 113 -6.09 -6.57 -5.96
CA PRO A 113 -7.19 -7.26 -6.63
C PRO A 113 -7.44 -8.67 -6.09
N MET A 114 -6.38 -9.38 -5.70
CA MET A 114 -6.52 -10.72 -5.09
C MET A 114 -7.16 -10.63 -3.71
N ALA A 115 -6.75 -9.67 -2.88
CA ALA A 115 -7.35 -9.46 -1.56
C ALA A 115 -8.83 -9.09 -1.64
N ILE A 116 -9.20 -8.13 -2.50
CA ILE A 116 -10.60 -7.74 -2.72
C ILE A 116 -11.40 -8.94 -3.26
N GLY A 117 -10.85 -9.67 -4.25
CA GLY A 117 -11.50 -10.84 -4.81
C GLY A 117 -11.74 -11.95 -3.79
N ALA A 118 -10.85 -12.13 -2.81
CA ALA A 118 -11.05 -13.10 -1.73
C ALA A 118 -12.24 -12.72 -0.83
N TYR A 119 -12.42 -11.44 -0.50
CA TYR A 119 -13.59 -10.97 0.24
C TYR A 119 -14.89 -11.15 -0.58
N GLN A 120 -14.86 -10.95 -1.89
CA GLN A 120 -16.02 -11.16 -2.77
C GLN A 120 -16.49 -12.62 -2.85
N GLN A 121 -15.66 -13.58 -2.42
CA GLN A 121 -16.00 -15.00 -2.37
C GLN A 121 -16.64 -15.42 -1.04
N LEU A 122 -16.68 -14.53 -0.04
CA LEU A 122 -17.34 -14.81 1.22
C LEU A 122 -18.87 -14.87 1.01
N PRO A 123 -19.58 -15.76 1.71
CA PRO A 123 -21.03 -15.90 1.56
C PRO A 123 -21.80 -14.63 1.97
N ALA A 124 -21.23 -13.84 2.87
CA ALA A 124 -21.73 -12.53 3.26
C ALA A 124 -20.58 -11.63 3.72
N LEU A 125 -20.77 -10.32 3.58
CA LEU A 125 -19.87 -9.30 4.15
C LEU A 125 -20.56 -8.64 5.34
N ASP A 126 -20.17 -9.03 6.54
CA ASP A 126 -20.51 -8.33 7.77
C ASP A 126 -19.75 -6.98 7.87
N ASN A 127 -19.97 -6.24 8.95
CA ASN A 127 -19.35 -4.92 9.11
C ASN A 127 -17.82 -4.98 9.24
N ASP A 128 -17.25 -6.07 9.75
CA ASP A 128 -15.80 -6.25 9.85
C ASP A 128 -15.16 -6.53 8.49
N ALA A 129 -15.76 -7.44 7.73
CA ALA A 129 -15.32 -7.74 6.37
C ALA A 129 -15.43 -6.49 5.46
N ARG A 130 -16.51 -5.71 5.58
CA ARG A 130 -16.64 -4.42 4.88
C ARG A 130 -15.60 -3.41 5.30
N TYR A 131 -15.27 -3.37 6.58
CA TYR A 131 -14.20 -2.52 7.08
C TYR A 131 -12.85 -2.87 6.47
N HIS A 132 -12.52 -4.17 6.42
CA HIS A 132 -11.31 -4.65 5.75
C HIS A 132 -11.28 -4.33 4.26
N VAL A 133 -12.38 -4.50 3.53
CA VAL A 133 -12.47 -4.08 2.13
C VAL A 133 -12.25 -2.58 2.00
N GLY A 134 -12.85 -1.75 2.85
CA GLY A 134 -12.63 -0.31 2.87
C GLY A 134 -11.16 0.07 3.08
N LEU A 135 -10.47 -0.59 4.01
CA LEU A 135 -9.03 -0.39 4.25
C LEU A 135 -8.17 -0.82 3.06
N LEU A 136 -8.50 -1.94 2.41
CA LEU A 136 -7.84 -2.37 1.17
C LEU A 136 -7.98 -1.32 0.07
N GLN A 137 -9.17 -0.77 -0.10
CA GLN A 137 -9.42 0.29 -1.08
C GLN A 137 -8.58 1.53 -0.75
N LEU A 138 -8.51 1.95 0.52
CA LEU A 138 -7.67 3.07 0.95
C LEU A 138 -6.18 2.80 0.75
N ALA A 139 -5.72 1.57 0.95
CA ALA A 139 -4.32 1.19 0.69
C ALA A 139 -3.95 1.35 -0.79
N GLY A 140 -4.90 1.11 -1.70
CA GLY A 140 -4.75 1.37 -3.14
C GLY A 140 -5.05 2.81 -3.58
N GLY A 141 -5.34 3.73 -2.66
CA GLY A 141 -5.74 5.11 -2.98
C GLY A 141 -7.18 5.27 -3.51
N ASN A 142 -8.00 4.23 -3.41
CA ASN A 142 -9.38 4.21 -3.90
C ASN A 142 -10.34 4.74 -2.83
N THR A 143 -10.46 6.06 -2.73
CA THR A 143 -11.29 6.71 -1.70
C THR A 143 -12.79 6.53 -1.92
N THR A 144 -13.27 6.58 -3.17
CA THR A 144 -14.71 6.42 -3.48
C THR A 144 -15.27 5.05 -3.06
N PRO A 145 -14.66 3.91 -3.42
CA PRO A 145 -15.10 2.61 -2.92
C PRO A 145 -14.99 2.47 -1.41
N ALA A 146 -13.96 3.04 -0.77
CA ALA A 146 -13.84 3.01 0.68
C ALA A 146 -14.98 3.77 1.39
N LEU A 147 -15.38 4.92 0.84
CA LEU A 147 -16.55 5.66 1.33
C LEU A 147 -17.85 4.87 1.14
N ALA A 148 -18.00 4.14 0.03
CA ALA A 148 -19.18 3.30 -0.19
C ALA A 148 -19.31 2.17 0.84
N GLU A 149 -18.18 1.53 1.24
CA GLU A 149 -18.20 0.56 2.34
C GLU A 149 -18.57 1.22 3.68
N ALA A 150 -18.01 2.40 3.95
CA ALA A 150 -18.36 3.17 5.14
C ALA A 150 -19.85 3.51 5.20
N ASP A 151 -20.43 3.94 4.08
CA ASP A 151 -21.85 4.27 3.96
C ASP A 151 -22.73 3.03 4.14
N THR A 152 -22.30 1.87 3.63
CA THR A 152 -23.01 0.61 3.82
C THR A 152 -23.01 0.17 5.29
N ILE A 153 -21.86 0.25 5.96
CA ILE A 153 -21.73 -0.02 7.41
C ILE A 153 -22.64 0.92 8.22
N LEU A 154 -22.68 2.21 7.87
CA LEU A 154 -23.49 3.20 8.59
C LEU A 154 -24.97 3.15 8.23
N THR A 155 -25.34 2.55 7.09
CA THR A 155 -26.74 2.29 6.77
C THR A 155 -27.26 1.11 7.59
N SER A 156 -26.47 0.05 7.75
CA SER A 156 -26.85 -1.11 8.56
C SER A 156 -26.80 -0.81 10.07
N THR A 157 -25.77 -0.07 10.50
CA THR A 157 -25.53 0.27 11.90
C THR A 157 -25.07 1.74 12.00
N PRO A 158 -26.01 2.70 12.18
CA PRO A 158 -25.74 4.15 12.09
C PRO A 158 -24.65 4.72 13.00
N THR A 159 -24.34 4.02 14.08
CA THR A 159 -23.37 4.45 15.08
C THR A 159 -22.06 3.66 15.03
N HIS A 160 -21.90 2.74 14.07
CA HIS A 160 -20.76 1.83 14.00
C HIS A 160 -19.42 2.55 13.82
N LEU A 161 -18.43 2.20 14.65
CA LEU A 161 -17.15 2.92 14.70
C LEU A 161 -16.34 2.81 13.41
N PHE A 162 -16.33 1.64 12.78
CA PHE A 162 -15.59 1.41 11.54
C PHE A 162 -16.02 2.30 10.38
N GLY A 163 -17.31 2.65 10.29
CA GLY A 163 -17.79 3.57 9.25
C GLY A 163 -17.20 4.97 9.41
N PHE A 164 -17.10 5.46 10.65
CA PHE A 164 -16.46 6.76 10.92
C PHE A 164 -14.95 6.73 10.69
N VAL A 165 -14.29 5.62 11.01
CA VAL A 165 -12.85 5.41 10.72
C VAL A 165 -12.59 5.51 9.21
N LEU A 166 -13.33 4.75 8.39
CA LEU A 166 -13.16 4.77 6.94
C LEU A 166 -13.42 6.16 6.36
N ARG A 167 -14.48 6.84 6.78
CA ARG A 167 -14.76 8.23 6.36
C ARG A 167 -13.61 9.17 6.70
N ALA A 168 -13.07 9.11 7.92
CA ALA A 168 -11.97 9.98 8.32
C ALA A 168 -10.72 9.75 7.44
N GLN A 169 -10.34 8.50 7.22
CA GLN A 169 -9.18 8.16 6.39
C GLN A 169 -9.38 8.52 4.91
N ALA A 170 -10.57 8.26 4.36
CA ALA A 170 -10.88 8.62 2.98
C ALA A 170 -10.86 10.14 2.77
N TYR A 171 -11.50 10.91 3.66
CA TYR A 171 -11.50 12.37 3.56
C TYR A 171 -10.12 12.98 3.84
N HIS A 172 -9.29 12.33 4.66
CA HIS A 172 -7.89 12.70 4.79
C HIS A 172 -7.15 12.59 3.45
N GLN A 173 -7.26 11.45 2.76
CA GLN A 173 -6.62 11.24 1.45
C GLN A 173 -7.16 12.19 0.37
N LEU A 174 -8.45 12.54 0.43
CA LEU A 174 -9.07 13.53 -0.46
C LEU A 174 -8.68 14.98 -0.14
N GLY A 175 -8.04 15.24 1.00
CA GLY A 175 -7.78 16.59 1.49
C GLY A 175 -9.01 17.35 2.00
N ASP A 176 -10.17 16.69 2.14
CA ASP A 176 -11.40 17.29 2.66
C ASP A 176 -11.37 17.36 4.18
N ARG A 177 -10.64 18.35 4.70
CA ARG A 177 -10.45 18.55 6.15
C ARG A 177 -11.76 18.78 6.90
N ALA A 178 -12.78 19.36 6.25
CA ALA A 178 -14.07 19.59 6.90
C ALA A 178 -14.81 18.28 7.15
N LYS A 179 -14.87 17.39 6.15
CA LYS A 179 -15.52 16.08 6.32
C LYS A 179 -14.67 15.13 7.16
N GLU A 180 -13.34 15.18 7.08
CA GLU A 180 -12.44 14.46 7.97
C GLU A 180 -12.73 14.79 9.45
N ARG A 181 -12.80 16.08 9.81
CA ARG A 181 -13.15 16.51 11.18
C ARG A 181 -14.53 16.04 11.62
N ARG A 182 -15.53 16.11 10.73
CA ARG A 182 -16.89 15.61 11.02
C ARG A 182 -16.88 14.11 11.32
N ALA A 183 -16.08 13.32 10.59
CA ALA A 183 -15.94 11.89 10.83
C ALA A 183 -15.29 11.61 12.20
N TYR A 184 -14.21 12.32 12.56
CA TYR A 184 -13.62 12.22 13.91
C TYR A 184 -14.60 12.60 15.03
N ALA A 185 -15.35 13.70 14.86
CA ALA A 185 -16.36 14.13 15.81
C ALA A 185 -17.46 13.07 16.01
N ALA A 186 -17.93 12.48 14.91
CA ALA A 186 -18.95 11.42 14.95
C ALA A 186 -18.42 10.14 15.61
N PHE A 187 -17.16 9.76 15.34
CA PHE A 187 -16.51 8.66 16.04
C PHE A 187 -16.49 8.90 17.55
N LEU A 188 -15.97 10.06 18.00
CA LEU A 188 -15.85 10.37 19.43
C LEU A 188 -17.20 10.40 20.14
N LYS A 189 -18.23 10.95 19.49
CA LYS A 189 -19.60 11.01 20.02
C LYS A 189 -20.16 9.61 20.29
N ASN A 190 -19.94 8.65 19.39
CA ASN A 190 -20.55 7.32 19.45
C ASN A 190 -19.67 6.27 20.15
N ALA A 191 -18.36 6.51 20.27
CA ALA A 191 -17.39 5.56 20.82
C ALA A 191 -17.75 4.97 22.20
N PRO A 192 -18.24 5.76 23.19
CA PRO A 192 -18.58 5.18 24.50
C PRO A 192 -19.73 4.17 24.41
N ALA A 193 -20.80 4.53 23.72
CA ALA A 193 -21.99 3.68 23.58
C ALA A 193 -21.71 2.45 22.70
N GLU A 194 -20.95 2.60 21.61
CA GLU A 194 -20.57 1.45 20.77
C GLU A 194 -19.64 0.48 21.48
N ARG A 195 -18.64 0.97 22.21
CA ARG A 195 -17.72 0.08 22.94
C ARG A 195 -18.44 -0.71 24.04
N ALA A 196 -19.44 -0.12 24.69
CA ALA A 196 -20.26 -0.81 25.67
C ALA A 196 -21.08 -1.98 25.08
N ARG A 197 -21.28 -2.03 23.75
CA ARG A 197 -21.96 -3.16 23.08
C ARG A 197 -21.09 -4.41 22.96
N ASN A 198 -19.79 -4.35 23.26
CA ASN A 198 -18.87 -5.49 23.28
C ASN A 198 -18.93 -6.35 22.01
N ARG A 199 -18.99 -5.71 20.84
CA ARG A 199 -18.95 -6.42 19.56
C ARG A 199 -17.60 -7.14 19.40
N PRO A 200 -17.55 -8.41 18.95
CA PRO A 200 -16.31 -9.15 18.80
C PRO A 200 -15.24 -8.39 18.01
N GLU A 201 -15.63 -7.78 16.89
CA GLU A 201 -14.75 -7.03 16.01
C GLU A 201 -14.10 -5.82 16.72
N TYR A 202 -14.74 -5.22 17.73
CA TYR A 202 -14.10 -4.13 18.48
C TYR A 202 -12.98 -4.63 19.39
N ASN A 203 -13.06 -5.87 19.86
CA ASN A 203 -12.00 -6.49 20.65
C ASN A 203 -10.83 -6.87 19.75
N ASP A 204 -11.11 -7.46 18.58
CA ASP A 204 -10.09 -7.83 17.59
C ASP A 204 -9.32 -6.61 17.08
N HIS A 205 -10.00 -5.45 16.99
CA HIS A 205 -9.42 -4.17 16.55
C HIS A 205 -9.13 -3.19 17.69
N LYS A 206 -9.08 -3.64 18.95
CA LYS A 206 -9.01 -2.76 20.13
C LYS A 206 -7.84 -1.78 20.07
N THR A 207 -6.64 -2.28 19.82
CA THR A 207 -5.42 -1.46 19.77
C THR A 207 -5.53 -0.35 18.72
N PHE A 208 -6.09 -0.69 17.55
CA PHE A 208 -6.29 0.27 16.48
C PHE A 208 -7.36 1.31 16.85
N LEU A 209 -8.50 0.89 17.39
CA LEU A 209 -9.58 1.81 17.79
C LEU A 209 -9.15 2.75 18.92
N ASP A 210 -8.27 2.30 19.82
CA ASP A 210 -7.71 3.13 20.88
C ASP A 210 -6.75 4.19 20.31
N ALA A 211 -5.87 3.80 19.38
CA ALA A 211 -5.00 4.74 18.67
C ALA A 211 -5.81 5.76 17.85
N PHE A 212 -6.85 5.30 17.15
CA PHE A 212 -7.74 6.17 16.39
C PHE A 212 -8.50 7.15 17.28
N HIS A 213 -8.93 6.72 18.47
CA HIS A 213 -9.56 7.59 19.46
C HIS A 213 -8.62 8.71 19.91
N GLN A 214 -7.37 8.37 20.23
CA GLN A 214 -6.36 9.37 20.62
C GLN A 214 -6.09 10.37 19.49
N GLU A 215 -6.00 9.90 18.25
CA GLU A 215 -5.87 10.76 17.07
C GLU A 215 -7.08 11.69 16.92
N ALA A 216 -8.29 11.15 17.04
CA ALA A 216 -9.53 11.91 16.93
C ALA A 216 -9.58 13.06 17.96
N VAL A 217 -9.19 12.79 19.22
CA VAL A 217 -9.10 13.82 20.27
C VAL A 217 -8.11 14.91 19.87
N ARG A 218 -6.89 14.54 19.46
CA ARG A 218 -5.86 15.51 19.04
C ARG A 218 -6.31 16.39 17.88
N ARG A 219 -6.93 15.78 16.85
CA ARG A 219 -7.43 16.49 15.66
C ARG A 219 -8.53 17.49 15.99
N GLN A 220 -9.41 17.15 16.93
CA GLN A 220 -10.50 18.04 17.34
C GLN A 220 -9.99 19.20 18.19
N SER A 221 -8.95 19.00 19.01
CA SER A 221 -8.32 20.08 19.78
C SER A 221 -7.48 21.04 18.93
N ALA A 222 -6.91 20.58 17.82
CA ALA A 222 -6.06 21.38 16.94
C ALA A 222 -6.82 22.22 15.90
N ALA A 223 -8.15 22.09 15.81
CA ALA A 223 -8.95 22.84 14.85
C ALA A 223 -9.13 24.31 15.30
N PRO A 224 -8.86 25.31 14.44
CA PRO A 224 -9.21 26.69 14.75
C PRO A 224 -10.72 26.82 14.94
N ARG A 225 -11.12 27.57 15.97
CA ARG A 225 -12.52 27.80 16.35
C ARG A 225 -13.27 28.61 15.29
#